data_AF-A0A3D0R7E4-F1
#
_entry.id   AF-A0A3D0R7E4-F1
#
_cell.length_a   1.000
_cell.length_b   1.000
_cell.length_c   1.000
_cell.angle_alpha   90.00
_cell.angle_beta   90.00
_cell.angle_gamma   90.00
#
_symmetry.space_group_name_H-M   'P 1'
#
loop_
_entity.id
_entity.type
_entity.pdbx_description
1 polymer ?
#
loop_
_entity_poly.entity_id
_entity_poly.type
_entity_poly.pdbx_seq_one_letter_code
_entity_poly.pdbx_strand_id
1 'polypeptide(L)' 'MTKQFDVIIIGGGVVGLTAALALADYYEHIAVIDAHALCPEQLNDSMRVLALNQTSKELLTKLNIWPALKPCEATPYR' A
#
# COMPACT_ATOMS: atom_id res chain seq x y z
N MET A 1 8.43 18.93 20.40
CA MET A 1 9.45 18.63 19.37
C MET A 1 8.73 18.40 18.05
N THR A 2 9.14 19.08 16.99
CA THR A 2 8.52 18.97 15.66
C THR A 2 9.20 17.82 14.91
N LYS A 3 8.44 16.88 14.35
CA LYS A 3 8.98 15.87 13.43
C LYS A 3 8.97 16.44 12.01
N GLN A 4 10.05 16.25 11.26
CA GLN A 4 10.18 16.65 9.86
C GLN A 4 10.17 15.40 8.97
N PHE A 5 9.55 15.54 7.80
CA PHE A 5 9.43 14.50 6.79
C PHE A 5 9.55 15.17 5.41
N ASP A 6 10.11 14.45 4.45
CA ASP A 6 10.21 14.90 3.05
C ASP A 6 8.83 14.83 2.38
N VAL A 7 8.06 13.78 2.72
CA VAL A 7 6.71 13.55 2.21
C VAL A 7 5.78 13.10 3.34
N ILE A 8 4.58 13.68 3.38
CA ILE A 8 3.49 13.24 4.26
C ILE A 8 2.32 12.77 3.40
N ILE A 9 1.90 11.53 3.59
CA ILE A 9 0.78 10.88 2.90
C ILE A 9 -0.39 10.75 3.87
N ILE A 10 -1.55 11.28 3.49
CA ILE A 10 -2.78 11.18 4.28
C ILE A 10 -3.64 10.05 3.71
N GLY A 11 -3.86 9.01 4.51
CA GLY A 11 -4.56 7.77 4.17
C GLY A 11 -3.59 6.59 4.02
N GLY A 12 -3.72 5.58 4.87
CA GLY A 12 -2.96 4.33 4.88
C GLY A 12 -3.71 3.14 4.29
N GLY A 13 -4.65 3.40 3.37
CA GLY A 13 -5.22 2.36 2.51
C GLY A 13 -4.24 1.93 1.41
N VAL A 14 -4.69 1.02 0.53
CA VAL A 14 -3.85 0.45 -0.54
C VAL A 14 -3.15 1.52 -1.39
N VAL A 15 -3.84 2.61 -1.74
CA VAL A 15 -3.28 3.67 -2.59
C VAL A 15 -2.17 4.45 -1.87
N GLY A 16 -2.41 4.86 -0.63
CA GLY A 16 -1.43 5.64 0.14
C GLY A 16 -0.18 4.83 0.49
N LEU A 17 -0.35 3.55 0.83
CA LEU A 17 0.77 2.65 1.05
C LEU A 17 1.53 2.34 -0.25
N THR A 18 0.82 2.18 -1.37
CA THR A 18 1.47 2.03 -2.69
C THR A 18 2.28 3.27 -3.06
N ALA A 19 1.74 4.47 -2.79
CA ALA A 19 2.46 5.72 -3.01
C ALA A 19 3.71 5.83 -2.12
N ALA A 20 3.61 5.46 -0.84
CA ALA A 20 4.75 5.43 0.08
C ALA A 20 5.88 4.54 -0.46
N LEU A 21 5.55 3.34 -0.94
CA LEU A 21 6.51 2.40 -1.53
C LEU A 21 7.11 2.96 -2.82
N ALA A 22 6.32 3.57 -3.70
CA ALA A 22 6.83 4.17 -4.94
C ALA A 22 7.76 5.36 -4.70
N LEU A 23 7.62 6.04 -3.57
CA LEU A 23 8.43 7.20 -3.19
C LEU A 23 9.66 6.82 -2.35
N ALA A 24 9.71 5.59 -1.81
CA ALA A 24 10.77 5.14 -0.89
C ALA A 24 12.17 5.11 -1.53
N ASP A 25 12.26 5.01 -2.86
CA ASP A 25 13.53 5.07 -3.58
C ASP A 25 14.08 6.52 -3.71
N TYR A 26 13.26 7.54 -3.45
CA TYR A 26 13.59 8.95 -3.68
C TYR A 26 13.71 9.78 -2.41
N TYR A 27 13.08 9.34 -1.31
CA TYR A 27 12.99 10.10 -0.06
C TYR A 27 13.28 9.20 1.15
N GLU A 28 14.02 9.71 2.12
CA GLU A 28 14.40 8.94 3.32
C GLU A 28 13.32 9.02 4.41
N HIS A 29 12.59 10.13 4.50
CA HIS A 29 11.63 10.38 5.57
C HIS A 29 10.22 10.55 5.02
N ILE A 30 9.49 9.44 4.91
CA ILE A 30 8.09 9.41 4.49
C ILE A 30 7.20 9.09 5.70
N ALA A 31 6.19 9.92 5.94
CA ALA A 31 5.14 9.66 6.93
C ALA A 31 3.82 9.27 6.26
N VAL A 32 3.18 8.21 6.74
CA VAL A 32 1.81 7.85 6.39
C VAL A 32 0.93 8.05 7.62
N ILE A 33 -0.17 8.79 7.46
CA ILE A 33 -1.12 9.09 8.54
C ILE A 33 -2.48 8.53 8.14
N ASP A 34 -3.06 7.65 8.95
CA ASP A 34 -4.43 7.18 8.78
C ASP A 34 -5.25 7.41 10.06
N ALA A 35 -6.57 7.45 9.93
CA ALA A 35 -7.49 7.54 11.06
C ALA A 35 -7.54 6.23 11.87
N HIS A 36 -7.23 5.10 11.22
CA HIS A 36 -7.20 3.78 11.83
C HIS A 36 -5.75 3.35 12.08
N ALA A 37 -5.57 2.46 13.06
CA ALA A 37 -4.28 1.85 13.29
C ALA A 37 -3.86 1.02 12.08
N LEU A 38 -2.64 1.25 11.59
CA LEU A 38 -2.02 0.49 10.51
C LEU A 38 -1.34 -0.77 11.06
N CYS A 39 -2.11 -1.60 11.79
CA CYS A 39 -1.61 -2.86 12.35
C CYS A 39 -1.85 -4.01 11.36
N PRO A 40 -0.82 -4.79 10.99
CA PRO A 40 -0.98 -5.94 10.09
C PRO A 40 -2.04 -6.94 10.56
N GLU A 41 -2.18 -7.15 11.89
CA GLU A 41 -3.16 -8.09 12.43
C GLU A 41 -4.62 -7.63 12.26
N GLN A 42 -4.86 -6.33 12.14
CA GLN A 42 -6.22 -5.75 11.99
C GLN A 42 -6.68 -5.66 10.52
N LEU A 43 -5.77 -5.83 9.56
CA LEU A 43 -6.10 -5.78 8.12
C LEU A 43 -6.85 -7.05 7.64
N ASN A 44 -6.74 -8.16 8.37
CA ASN A 44 -7.35 -9.44 8.02
C ASN A 44 -8.88 -9.47 8.15
N ASP A 45 -9.48 -8.57 8.94
CA ASP A 45 -10.93 -8.55 9.18
C ASP A 45 -11.74 -7.85 8.09
N SER A 46 -11.08 -7.13 7.16
CA SER A 46 -11.77 -6.46 6.06
C SER A 46 -11.59 -7.25 4.75
N MET A 47 -12.61 -8.00 4.32
CA MET A 47 -12.69 -8.55 2.96
C MET A 47 -12.85 -7.43 1.92
N ARG A 48 -11.79 -6.64 1.70
CA ARG A 48 -11.76 -5.63 0.64
C ARG A 48 -11.22 -6.24 -0.63
N VAL A 49 -12.13 -6.50 -1.55
CA VAL A 49 -11.81 -6.92 -2.92
C VAL A 49 -11.42 -5.67 -3.71
N LEU A 50 -10.30 -5.75 -4.43
CA LEU A 50 -9.84 -4.69 -5.32
C LEU A 50 -10.00 -5.13 -6.77
N ALA A 51 -10.72 -4.33 -7.56
CA ALA A 51 -10.73 -4.48 -9.01
C ALA A 51 -9.43 -3.89 -9.57
N LEU A 52 -8.44 -4.74 -9.82
CA LEU A 52 -7.16 -4.33 -10.39
C LEU A 52 -7.19 -4.51 -11.90
N ASN A 53 -6.88 -3.43 -12.63
CA ASN A 53 -6.67 -3.50 -14.08
C ASN A 53 -5.21 -3.85 -14.41
N GLN A 54 -4.92 -3.97 -15.71
CA GLN A 54 -3.58 -4.32 -16.21
C GLN A 54 -2.50 -3.31 -15.76
N THR A 55 -2.80 -2.01 -15.80
CA THR A 55 -1.88 -0.96 -15.36
C THR A 55 -1.56 -1.05 -13.87
N SER A 56 -2.57 -1.31 -13.03
CA SER A 56 -2.36 -1.53 -11.59
C SER A 56 -1.46 -2.74 -11.33
N LYS A 57 -1.67 -3.85 -12.05
CA LYS A 57 -0.82 -5.03 -11.95
C LYS A 57 0.64 -4.72 -12.33
N GLU A 58 0.85 -3.96 -13.40
CA GLU A 58 2.20 -3.55 -13.83
C GLU A 58 2.90 -2.68 -12.78
N LEU A 59 2.19 -1.72 -12.20
CA LEU A 59 2.71 -0.89 -11.11
C LEU A 59 3.10 -1.74 -9.90
N LEU A 60 2.20 -2.61 -9.42
CA LEU A 60 2.47 -3.49 -8.30
C LEU A 60 3.61 -4.47 -8.58
N THR A 61 3.81 -4.86 -9.84
CA THR A 61 4.95 -5.70 -10.24
C THR A 61 6.26 -4.93 -10.14
N LYS A 62 6.32 -3.68 -10.62
CA LYS A 62 7.51 -2.81 -10.52
C LYS A 62 7.89 -2.53 -9.06
N LEU A 63 6.91 -2.44 -8.18
CA LEU A 63 7.10 -2.27 -6.74
C LEU A 63 7.40 -3.57 -5.99
N ASN A 64 7.59 -4.70 -6.68
CA ASN A 64 7.79 -6.04 -6.10
C ASN A 64 6.66 -6.50 -5.16
N ILE A 65 5.48 -5.91 -5.25
CA ILE A 65 4.29 -6.29 -4.47
C ILE A 65 3.60 -7.49 -5.14
N TRP A 66 3.39 -7.42 -6.46
CA TRP A 66 2.66 -8.46 -7.20
C TRP A 66 3.25 -9.87 -7.04
N PRO A 67 4.58 -10.07 -7.12
CA PRO A 67 5.19 -11.39 -6.90
C PRO A 67 5.12 -11.87 -5.44
N ALA A 68 4.91 -10.98 -4.48
CA ALA A 68 4.83 -11.30 -3.06
C ALA A 68 3.42 -11.71 -2.60
N LEU A 69 2.39 -11.45 -3.41
CA LEU A 69 1.02 -11.88 -3.13
C LEU A 69 0.90 -13.40 -3.17
N LYS A 70 0.16 -13.98 -2.22
CA LYS A 70 -0.13 -15.41 -2.27
C LYS A 70 -1.05 -15.71 -3.45
N PRO A 71 -0.98 -16.92 -4.06
CA PRO A 71 -1.87 -17.29 -5.16
C PRO A 71 -3.37 -17.10 -4.86
N CYS A 72 -3.74 -17.19 -3.58
CA CYS A 72 -5.10 -17.03 -3.08
C CYS A 72 -5.57 -15.57 -3.01
N GLU A 73 -4.65 -14.59 -3.05
CA GLU A 73 -4.93 -13.16 -2.84
C GLU A 73 -5.12 -12.41 -4.16
N ALA A 74 -4.59 -12.94 -5.27
CA ALA A 74 -4.70 -12.37 -6.61
C ALA A 74 -5.63 -13.22 -7.52
N THR A 75 -6.82 -13.55 -7.03
CA THR A 75 -7.81 -14.36 -7.75
C THR A 75 -8.98 -13.54 -8.28
N PRO A 76 -9.62 -13.96 -9.40
CA PRO A 76 -10.91 -13.39 -9.80
C PRO A 76 -11.92 -13.44 -8.66
N TYR A 77 -12.74 -12.40 -8.53
CA TYR A 77 -13.84 -12.40 -7.57
C TYR A 77 -14.84 -13.51 -7.91
N ARG A 78 -15.30 -14.24 -6.89
CA ARG A 78 -16.30 -15.32 -6.99
C ARG A 78 -17.52 -14.97 -6.16
#